data_AF-A0A936XR86-F1
#
_entry.id   AF-A0A936XR86-F1
#
_cell.length_a   1.000
_cell.length_b   1.000
_cell.length_c   1.000
_cell.angle_alpha   90.00
_cell.angle_beta   90.00
_cell.angle_gamma   90.00
#
_symmetry.space_group_name_H-M   'P 1'
#
loop_
_entity.id
_entity.type
_entity.pdbx_description
1 polymer ?
#
loop_
_entity_poly.entity_id
_entity_poly.type
_entity_poly.pdbx_seq_one_letter_code
_entity_poly.pdbx_strand_id
1 'polypeptide(L)'
;MSATGATNTVDFQNPIGTNAASRTIQVDNGTASTDAILSGAISGTGGIIKTGAGLVSLTATNTNTGITTINAGVLSVATIGNGGPTGSLSQASNIAGNLVLGGGTLQYTGATASTDRSYTLTNATTSFIEITTAGTTLTISGASANNTGGLTKIGPGTLTLSGNNLHTGTTTVSAGTLKLGAADRIANTSALVVDGTFDMNGFSETVASLAGAGTVTSSAAGTLTYFGR
;
A
#
# COMPACT_ATOMS: atom_id res chain seq x y z
N MET A 1 -0.55 4.51 -23.26
CA MET A 1 -1.06 5.69 -24.00
C MET A 1 -0.58 6.90 -23.24
N SER A 2 0.21 7.77 -23.88
CA SER A 2 0.68 9.03 -23.29
C SER A 2 -0.07 10.15 -23.98
N ALA A 3 -0.98 10.80 -23.25
CA ALA A 3 -1.65 12.01 -23.72
C ALA A 3 -1.80 12.93 -22.52
N THR A 4 -0.72 13.67 -22.22
CA THR A 4 -0.75 14.78 -21.27
C THR A 4 -1.85 15.75 -21.71
N GLY A 5 -3.01 15.71 -21.04
CA GLY A 5 -4.21 16.49 -21.39
C GLY A 5 -5.47 15.69 -21.72
N ALA A 6 -5.45 14.35 -21.66
CA ALA A 6 -6.68 13.57 -21.74
C ALA A 6 -7.61 13.86 -20.55
N THR A 7 -8.89 14.11 -20.84
CA THR A 7 -9.95 14.32 -19.84
C THR A 7 -10.80 13.07 -19.62
N ASN A 8 -10.66 12.07 -20.49
CA ASN A 8 -11.43 10.83 -20.46
C ASN A 8 -10.63 9.67 -19.86
N THR A 9 -11.32 8.80 -19.14
CA THR A 9 -10.80 7.52 -18.64
C THR A 9 -10.83 6.47 -19.75
N VAL A 10 -9.75 5.69 -19.88
CA VAL A 10 -9.73 4.48 -20.73
C VAL A 10 -10.14 3.27 -19.90
N ASP A 11 -11.03 2.43 -20.40
CA ASP A 11 -11.43 1.19 -19.73
C ASP A 11 -11.04 -0.05 -20.57
N PHE A 12 -10.20 -0.91 -19.98
CA PHE A 12 -9.82 -2.19 -20.56
C PHE A 12 -10.77 -3.28 -20.04
N GLN A 13 -11.82 -3.54 -20.82
CA GLN A 13 -12.92 -4.45 -20.43
C GLN A 13 -12.64 -5.92 -20.74
N ASN A 14 -11.83 -6.21 -21.76
CA ASN A 14 -11.50 -7.59 -22.10
C ASN A 14 -10.47 -8.15 -21.11
N PRO A 15 -10.53 -9.46 -20.78
CA PRO A 15 -9.53 -10.11 -19.95
C PRO A 15 -8.12 -9.92 -20.47
N ILE A 16 -7.16 -9.74 -19.56
CA ILE A 16 -5.74 -9.55 -19.86
C ILE A 16 -4.98 -10.82 -19.44
N GLY A 17 -4.38 -11.52 -20.41
CA GLY A 17 -3.50 -12.65 -20.14
C GLY A 17 -2.05 -12.18 -19.90
N THR A 18 -1.49 -12.47 -18.73
CA THR A 18 -0.07 -12.17 -18.43
C THR A 18 0.88 -13.24 -18.99
N ASN A 19 0.37 -14.43 -19.29
CA ASN A 19 1.15 -15.63 -19.61
C ASN A 19 2.20 -15.87 -18.50
N ALA A 20 3.47 -16.11 -18.83
CA ALA A 20 4.52 -16.39 -17.84
C ALA A 20 5.42 -15.19 -17.47
N ALA A 21 5.14 -14.00 -17.99
CA ALA A 21 5.98 -12.82 -17.75
C ALA A 21 5.15 -11.62 -17.27
N SER A 22 5.78 -10.75 -16.49
CA SER A 22 5.12 -9.56 -15.99
C SER A 22 4.78 -8.58 -17.11
N ARG A 23 3.65 -7.91 -16.98
CA ARG A 23 3.17 -6.90 -17.93
C ARG A 23 3.31 -5.51 -17.33
N THR A 24 3.94 -4.60 -18.06
CA THR A 24 4.02 -3.21 -17.66
C THR A 24 2.72 -2.48 -18.00
N ILE A 25 2.12 -1.87 -17.00
CA ILE A 25 0.99 -0.95 -17.12
C ILE A 25 1.57 0.45 -16.92
N GLN A 26 2.01 1.08 -18.02
CA GLN A 26 2.45 2.48 -18.05
C GLN A 26 1.26 3.37 -18.37
N VAL A 27 0.84 4.17 -17.39
CA VAL A 27 -0.18 5.20 -17.58
C VAL A 27 0.39 6.53 -17.12
N ASP A 28 0.51 7.47 -18.04
CA ASP A 28 0.93 8.83 -17.72
C ASP A 28 -0.27 9.62 -17.18
N ASN A 29 0.02 10.69 -16.44
CA ASN A 29 -1.03 11.46 -15.77
C ASN A 29 -1.80 12.32 -16.78
N GLY A 30 -3.10 12.12 -16.86
CA GLY A 30 -4.05 13.00 -17.53
C GLY A 30 -4.65 14.02 -16.56
N THR A 31 -5.80 14.57 -16.95
CA THR A 31 -6.62 15.45 -16.09
C THR A 31 -7.85 14.74 -15.52
N ALA A 32 -8.09 13.49 -15.94
CA ALA A 32 -9.16 12.66 -15.40
C ALA A 32 -8.86 12.28 -13.95
N SER A 33 -9.89 12.09 -13.12
CA SER A 33 -9.72 11.59 -11.75
C SER A 33 -9.23 10.14 -11.71
N THR A 34 -9.50 9.38 -12.77
CA THR A 34 -9.01 8.04 -13.04
C THR A 34 -8.53 7.99 -14.48
N ASP A 35 -7.25 7.76 -14.72
CA ASP A 35 -6.71 7.75 -16.08
C ASP A 35 -7.05 6.45 -16.82
N ALA A 36 -7.00 5.32 -16.11
CA ALA A 36 -7.39 4.03 -16.66
C ALA A 36 -8.13 3.13 -15.67
N ILE A 37 -9.06 2.35 -16.17
CA ILE A 37 -9.74 1.26 -15.47
C ILE A 37 -9.37 -0.06 -16.16
N LEU A 38 -9.03 -1.07 -15.38
CA LEU A 38 -8.94 -2.46 -15.84
C LEU A 38 -10.11 -3.21 -15.21
N SER A 39 -11.20 -3.30 -15.97
CA SER A 39 -12.43 -4.01 -15.59
C SER A 39 -12.49 -5.45 -16.11
N GLY A 40 -11.68 -5.77 -17.12
CA GLY A 40 -11.39 -7.14 -17.52
C GLY A 40 -10.43 -7.83 -16.55
N ALA A 41 -10.71 -9.09 -16.20
CA ALA A 41 -9.87 -9.85 -15.29
C ALA A 41 -8.46 -10.11 -15.85
N ILE A 42 -7.45 -9.95 -15.01
CA ILE A 42 -6.05 -10.27 -15.27
C ILE A 42 -5.80 -11.72 -14.84
N SER A 43 -5.20 -12.51 -15.72
CA SER A 43 -4.98 -13.95 -15.51
C SER A 43 -3.57 -14.38 -15.94
N GLY A 44 -3.19 -15.63 -15.65
CA GLY A 44 -1.88 -16.21 -16.01
C GLY A 44 -0.87 -16.24 -14.85
N THR A 45 0.34 -16.72 -15.09
CA THR A 45 1.35 -16.84 -14.04
C THR A 45 2.24 -15.61 -13.88
N GLY A 46 2.20 -14.68 -14.84
CA GLY A 46 2.91 -13.41 -14.82
C GLY A 46 2.28 -12.37 -13.89
N GLY A 47 3.06 -11.34 -13.59
CA GLY A 47 2.68 -10.22 -12.74
C GLY A 47 2.22 -8.98 -13.51
N ILE A 48 1.98 -7.90 -12.76
CA ILE A 48 1.80 -6.56 -13.31
C ILE A 48 2.82 -5.59 -12.71
N ILE A 49 3.29 -4.64 -13.51
CA ILE A 49 4.20 -3.58 -13.10
C ILE A 49 3.55 -2.25 -13.44
N LYS A 50 3.00 -1.55 -12.45
CA LYS A 50 2.42 -0.21 -12.60
C LYS A 50 3.53 0.84 -12.61
N THR A 51 3.60 1.60 -13.69
CA THR A 51 4.54 2.70 -13.92
C THR A 51 3.80 3.92 -14.49
N GLY A 52 4.51 5.03 -14.69
CA GLY A 52 3.90 6.30 -15.09
C GLY A 52 3.11 6.97 -13.96
N ALA A 53 2.91 8.27 -14.07
CA ALA A 53 2.36 9.08 -12.98
C ALA A 53 0.84 8.92 -12.77
N GLY A 54 0.11 8.39 -13.75
CA GLY A 54 -1.35 8.32 -13.71
C GLY A 54 -1.92 7.27 -12.75
N LEU A 55 -3.23 7.36 -12.53
CA LEU A 55 -4.03 6.46 -11.72
C LEU A 55 -4.61 5.33 -12.57
N VAL A 56 -4.37 4.09 -12.13
CA VAL A 56 -4.99 2.88 -12.69
C VAL A 56 -5.88 2.25 -11.63
N SER A 57 -7.17 2.08 -11.93
CA SER A 57 -8.11 1.37 -11.06
C SER A 57 -8.28 -0.08 -11.52
N LEU A 58 -8.04 -1.05 -10.62
CA LEU A 58 -8.38 -2.45 -10.86
C LEU A 58 -9.74 -2.74 -10.24
N THR A 59 -10.74 -3.01 -11.08
CA THR A 59 -12.12 -3.26 -10.63
C THR A 59 -12.53 -4.73 -10.78
N ALA A 60 -11.78 -5.50 -11.58
CA ALA A 60 -11.98 -6.93 -11.73
C ALA A 60 -11.49 -7.74 -10.51
N THR A 61 -11.97 -8.98 -10.41
CA THR A 61 -11.34 -10.03 -9.59
C THR A 61 -10.29 -10.72 -10.45
N ASN A 62 -9.02 -10.65 -10.03
CA ASN A 62 -7.90 -11.14 -10.81
C ASN A 62 -7.44 -12.53 -10.35
N THR A 63 -6.97 -13.33 -11.31
CA THR A 63 -6.50 -14.72 -11.13
C THR A 63 -5.04 -14.89 -11.46
N ASN A 64 -4.33 -13.81 -11.83
CA ASN A 64 -2.91 -13.90 -12.09
C ASN A 64 -2.12 -14.25 -10.82
N THR A 65 -1.15 -15.16 -10.89
CA THR A 65 -0.40 -15.60 -9.70
C THR A 65 0.95 -14.89 -9.53
N GLY A 66 1.34 -14.05 -10.48
CA GLY A 66 2.60 -13.31 -10.43
C GLY A 66 2.54 -12.05 -9.58
N ILE A 67 3.72 -11.43 -9.44
CA ILE A 67 3.96 -10.27 -8.56
C ILE A 67 3.17 -9.05 -9.02
N THR A 68 2.57 -8.32 -8.08
CA THR A 68 2.08 -6.96 -8.32
C THR A 68 3.13 -5.96 -7.86
N THR A 69 3.65 -5.16 -8.79
CA THR A 69 4.65 -4.13 -8.54
C THR A 69 4.10 -2.75 -8.85
N ILE A 70 4.25 -1.80 -7.94
CA ILE A 70 3.81 -0.41 -8.09
C ILE A 70 5.03 0.52 -8.02
N ASN A 71 5.66 0.77 -9.16
CA ASN A 71 6.87 1.59 -9.26
C ASN A 71 6.58 3.10 -9.28
N ALA A 72 5.44 3.52 -9.85
CA ALA A 72 5.08 4.95 -9.93
C ALA A 72 3.56 5.16 -10.11
N GLY A 73 3.11 6.37 -9.81
CA GLY A 73 1.70 6.77 -9.89
C GLY A 73 0.84 6.03 -8.87
N VAL A 74 -0.43 5.79 -9.22
CA VAL A 74 -1.41 5.19 -8.30
C VAL A 74 -1.98 3.90 -8.89
N LEU A 75 -1.98 2.82 -8.10
CA LEU A 75 -2.83 1.64 -8.33
C LEU A 75 -3.96 1.66 -7.31
N SER A 76 -5.19 1.83 -7.77
CA SER A 76 -6.38 1.99 -6.94
C SER A 76 -7.22 0.72 -6.94
N VAL A 77 -7.65 0.29 -5.75
CA VAL A 77 -8.51 -0.88 -5.55
C VAL A 77 -9.55 -0.65 -4.46
N ALA A 78 -10.78 -1.13 -4.70
CA ALA A 78 -11.83 -1.14 -3.68
C ALA A 78 -11.76 -2.40 -2.79
N THR A 79 -11.12 -3.47 -3.27
CA THR A 79 -10.82 -4.68 -2.50
C THR A 79 -9.39 -5.11 -2.77
N ILE A 80 -8.65 -5.59 -1.77
CA ILE A 80 -7.30 -6.13 -2.01
C ILE A 80 -7.40 -7.65 -2.18
N GLY A 81 -8.04 -8.33 -1.23
CA GLY A 81 -8.04 -9.79 -1.07
C GLY A 81 -6.83 -10.28 -0.25
N ASN A 82 -6.87 -11.53 0.20
CA ASN A 82 -5.73 -12.21 0.83
C ASN A 82 -4.75 -12.74 -0.23
N GLY A 83 -3.52 -13.07 0.17
CA GLY A 83 -2.58 -13.76 -0.70
C GLY A 83 -2.98 -15.23 -0.88
N GLY A 84 -3.08 -15.70 -2.13
CA GLY A 84 -3.49 -17.06 -2.49
C GLY A 84 -4.92 -17.16 -3.02
N PRO A 85 -5.96 -16.62 -2.35
CA PRO A 85 -7.28 -16.47 -2.96
C PRO A 85 -7.28 -15.43 -4.10
N THR A 86 -8.30 -15.45 -4.94
CA THR A 86 -8.52 -14.40 -5.93
C THR A 86 -8.85 -13.07 -5.24
N GLY A 87 -8.46 -11.95 -5.87
CA GLY A 87 -8.72 -10.60 -5.37
C GLY A 87 -8.35 -9.55 -6.41
N SER A 88 -8.56 -8.26 -6.13
CA SER A 88 -8.29 -7.23 -7.15
C SER A 88 -6.80 -7.03 -7.43
N LEU A 89 -5.87 -7.40 -6.54
CA LEU A 89 -4.44 -7.31 -6.87
C LEU A 89 -3.97 -8.52 -7.70
N SER A 90 -4.19 -9.73 -7.20
CA SER A 90 -3.75 -10.99 -7.83
C SER A 90 -4.31 -12.21 -7.08
N GLN A 91 -3.89 -13.41 -7.50
CA GLN A 91 -3.96 -14.68 -6.77
C GLN A 91 -2.58 -15.10 -6.21
N ALA A 92 -1.58 -14.22 -6.25
CA ALA A 92 -0.25 -14.53 -5.72
C ALA A 92 -0.32 -14.83 -4.21
N SER A 93 0.50 -15.79 -3.74
CA SER A 93 0.57 -16.16 -2.31
C SER A 93 0.99 -14.97 -1.44
N ASN A 94 0.81 -15.09 -0.13
CA ASN A 94 1.10 -14.06 0.87
C ASN A 94 2.61 -13.87 1.20
N ILE A 95 3.50 -14.07 0.23
CA ILE A 95 4.95 -13.84 0.37
C ILE A 95 5.25 -12.37 0.13
N ALA A 96 6.16 -11.77 0.92
CA ALA A 96 6.48 -10.33 0.84
C ALA A 96 6.92 -9.85 -0.55
N GLY A 97 7.50 -10.73 -1.36
CA GLY A 97 7.89 -10.44 -2.74
C GLY A 97 6.74 -10.35 -3.74
N ASN A 98 5.50 -10.67 -3.36
CA ASN A 98 4.36 -10.71 -4.28
C ASN A 98 3.54 -9.41 -4.35
N LEU A 99 3.70 -8.53 -3.36
CA LEU A 99 3.25 -7.14 -3.42
C LEU A 99 4.46 -6.23 -3.19
N VAL A 100 4.93 -5.58 -4.26
CA VAL A 100 6.12 -4.72 -4.23
C VAL A 100 5.70 -3.28 -4.45
N LEU A 101 5.94 -2.43 -3.45
CA LEU A 101 5.75 -0.98 -3.55
C LEU A 101 7.12 -0.34 -3.83
N GLY A 102 7.30 0.11 -5.06
CA GLY A 102 8.58 0.61 -5.59
C GLY A 102 8.67 2.13 -5.74
N GLY A 103 7.89 2.88 -4.95
CA GLY A 103 7.82 4.35 -5.02
C GLY A 103 6.47 4.90 -5.46
N GLY A 104 5.54 4.05 -5.89
CA GLY A 104 4.16 4.44 -6.19
C GLY A 104 3.21 4.32 -5.00
N THR A 105 1.93 4.52 -5.28
CA THR A 105 0.85 4.50 -4.29
C THR A 105 -0.07 3.30 -4.50
N LEU A 106 -0.29 2.52 -3.44
CA LEU A 106 -1.45 1.65 -3.34
C LEU A 106 -2.60 2.44 -2.72
N GLN A 107 -3.62 2.76 -3.51
CA GLN A 107 -4.80 3.47 -3.04
C GLN A 107 -5.93 2.48 -2.74
N TYR A 108 -6.47 2.58 -1.54
CA TYR A 108 -7.59 1.79 -1.08
C TYR A 108 -8.84 2.67 -0.93
N THR A 109 -9.87 2.34 -1.70
CA THR A 109 -11.13 3.09 -1.78
C THR A 109 -12.32 2.35 -1.15
N GLY A 110 -12.09 1.15 -0.62
CA GLY A 110 -13.12 0.26 -0.11
C GLY A 110 -13.64 0.59 1.30
N ALA A 111 -14.56 -0.26 1.75
CA ALA A 111 -15.07 -0.28 3.13
C ALA A 111 -14.01 -0.83 4.11
N THR A 112 -14.31 -0.86 5.41
CA THR A 112 -13.39 -1.48 6.39
C THR A 112 -13.12 -2.94 6.05
N ALA A 113 -11.84 -3.31 5.94
CA ALA A 113 -11.41 -4.64 5.50
C ALA A 113 -10.03 -5.02 6.04
N SER A 114 -9.63 -6.27 5.81
CA SER A 114 -8.29 -6.77 6.12
C SER A 114 -7.68 -7.55 4.96
N THR A 115 -6.35 -7.61 4.93
CA THR A 115 -5.58 -8.47 4.03
C THR A 115 -4.38 -9.06 4.76
N ASP A 116 -4.06 -10.32 4.49
CA ASP A 116 -2.84 -11.00 4.97
C ASP A 116 -1.65 -10.88 4.02
N ARG A 117 -1.78 -10.07 2.96
CA ARG A 117 -0.72 -9.89 1.98
C ARG A 117 0.51 -9.25 2.63
N SER A 118 1.58 -10.02 2.67
CA SER A 118 2.91 -9.52 2.95
C SER A 118 3.37 -8.62 1.78
N TYR A 119 4.27 -7.68 2.07
CA TYR A 119 4.70 -6.68 1.09
C TYR A 119 6.18 -6.33 1.20
N THR A 120 6.73 -5.76 0.13
CA THR A 120 8.10 -5.23 0.09
C THR A 120 8.06 -3.75 -0.27
N LEU A 121 8.87 -2.96 0.41
CA LEU A 121 9.16 -1.57 0.05
C LEU A 121 10.53 -1.57 -0.64
N THR A 122 10.61 -1.08 -1.87
CA THR A 122 11.88 -1.10 -2.59
C THR A 122 12.90 -0.19 -1.89
N ASN A 123 14.14 -0.68 -1.73
CA ASN A 123 15.23 0.07 -1.11
C ASN A 123 15.39 1.46 -1.71
N ALA A 124 15.72 2.44 -0.86
CA ALA A 124 15.95 3.83 -1.28
C ALA A 124 14.76 4.49 -2.02
N THR A 125 13.56 3.94 -1.87
CA THR A 125 12.31 4.56 -2.34
C THR A 125 11.39 4.87 -1.16
N THR A 126 10.48 5.83 -1.34
CA THR A 126 9.37 6.07 -0.43
C THR A 126 8.08 5.67 -1.13
N SER A 127 7.38 4.69 -0.56
CA SER A 127 6.14 4.14 -1.11
C SER A 127 4.95 4.60 -0.29
N PHE A 128 3.78 4.66 -0.93
CA PHE A 128 2.59 5.24 -0.32
C PHE A 128 1.47 4.20 -0.19
N ILE A 129 0.78 4.24 0.95
CA ILE A 129 -0.51 3.57 1.12
C ILE A 129 -1.53 4.65 1.46
N GLU A 130 -2.54 4.77 0.61
CA GLU A 130 -3.62 5.74 0.77
C GLU A 130 -4.91 5.03 1.18
N ILE A 131 -5.54 5.50 2.25
CA ILE A 131 -6.91 5.10 2.61
C ILE A 131 -7.79 6.33 2.40
N THR A 132 -8.57 6.33 1.31
CA THR A 132 -9.19 7.56 0.80
C THR A 132 -10.38 8.04 1.62
N THR A 133 -10.99 7.16 2.40
CA THR A 133 -12.28 7.41 3.04
C THR A 133 -12.11 7.57 4.55
N ALA A 134 -12.54 8.70 5.09
CA ALA A 134 -12.55 8.91 6.54
C ALA A 134 -13.44 7.87 7.23
N GLY A 135 -13.00 7.36 8.38
CA GLY A 135 -13.75 6.35 9.14
C GLY A 135 -13.65 4.91 8.60
N THR A 136 -13.01 4.68 7.46
CA THR A 136 -12.68 3.31 7.02
C THR A 136 -11.30 2.89 7.51
N THR A 137 -11.16 1.59 7.76
CA THR A 137 -9.89 0.98 8.17
C THR A 137 -9.49 -0.12 7.22
N LEU A 138 -8.26 -0.06 6.71
CA LEU A 138 -7.61 -1.21 6.09
C LEU A 138 -6.60 -1.80 7.08
N THR A 139 -6.77 -3.07 7.43
CA THR A 139 -5.79 -3.81 8.23
C THR A 139 -4.89 -4.65 7.34
N ILE A 140 -3.58 -4.51 7.46
CA ILE A 140 -2.58 -5.37 6.81
C ILE A 140 -1.93 -6.24 7.89
N SER A 141 -2.21 -7.54 7.85
CA SER A 141 -1.64 -8.54 8.78
C SER A 141 -0.44 -9.29 8.22
N GLY A 142 -0.17 -9.14 6.92
CA GLY A 142 1.06 -9.62 6.30
C GLY A 142 2.29 -8.84 6.78
N ALA A 143 3.44 -9.52 6.81
CA ALA A 143 4.70 -8.91 7.22
C ALA A 143 5.33 -8.10 6.07
N SER A 144 6.10 -7.06 6.40
CA SER A 144 6.98 -6.44 5.41
C SER A 144 8.31 -7.21 5.33
N ALA A 145 8.93 -7.26 4.14
CA ALA A 145 10.32 -7.69 4.03
C ALA A 145 11.27 -6.78 4.82
N ASN A 146 12.43 -7.31 5.22
CA ASN A 146 13.52 -6.52 5.81
C ASN A 146 14.28 -5.79 4.69
N ASN A 147 14.18 -4.48 4.65
CA ASN A 147 14.74 -3.62 3.62
C ASN A 147 14.84 -2.17 4.13
N THR A 148 15.34 -1.27 3.28
CA THR A 148 15.49 0.16 3.61
C THR A 148 14.46 1.05 2.90
N GLY A 149 13.39 0.47 2.35
CA GLY A 149 12.30 1.25 1.75
C GLY A 149 11.48 1.97 2.82
N GLY A 150 11.01 3.18 2.51
CA GLY A 150 10.14 3.97 3.38
C GLY A 150 8.66 3.74 3.08
N LEU A 151 7.82 3.88 4.10
CA LEU A 151 6.36 3.80 4.00
C LEU A 151 5.76 5.13 4.41
N THR A 152 4.91 5.71 3.55
CA THR A 152 4.11 6.89 3.90
C THR A 152 2.62 6.54 3.86
N LYS A 153 1.96 6.67 5.01
CA LYS A 153 0.50 6.62 5.12
C LYS A 153 -0.10 7.98 4.77
N ILE A 154 -0.96 8.01 3.75
CA ILE A 154 -1.73 9.19 3.32
C ILE A 154 -3.24 8.91 3.32
N GLY A 155 -4.04 9.94 3.01
CA GLY A 155 -5.49 9.85 3.01
C GLY A 155 -6.11 9.88 4.43
N PRO A 156 -7.40 10.26 4.54
CA PRO A 156 -8.05 10.51 5.83
C PRO A 156 -8.41 9.24 6.63
N GLY A 157 -8.42 8.06 6.01
CA GLY A 157 -8.77 6.81 6.69
C GLY A 157 -7.66 6.25 7.59
N THR A 158 -7.91 5.06 8.14
CA THR A 158 -6.97 4.36 9.03
C THR A 158 -6.27 3.21 8.31
N LEU A 159 -4.94 3.15 8.41
CA LEU A 159 -4.15 1.96 8.09
C LEU A 159 -3.78 1.28 9.41
N THR A 160 -4.17 0.02 9.60
CA THR A 160 -3.74 -0.78 10.74
C THR A 160 -2.63 -1.75 10.30
N LEU A 161 -1.47 -1.69 10.94
CA LEU A 161 -0.39 -2.65 10.75
C LEU A 161 -0.40 -3.66 11.90
N SER A 162 -0.67 -4.94 11.60
CA SER A 162 -0.67 -6.00 12.62
C SER A 162 0.40 -7.07 12.37
N GLY A 163 0.91 -7.19 11.14
CA GLY A 163 2.05 -8.04 10.80
C GLY A 163 3.39 -7.50 11.33
N ASN A 164 4.42 -8.33 11.40
CA ASN A 164 5.76 -7.92 11.78
C ASN A 164 6.43 -7.14 10.64
N ASN A 165 6.47 -5.81 10.69
CA ASN A 165 7.02 -5.00 9.61
C ASN A 165 8.50 -4.73 9.86
N LEU A 166 9.34 -5.37 9.05
CA LEU A 166 10.80 -5.38 9.19
C LEU A 166 11.51 -4.30 8.37
N HIS A 167 10.79 -3.45 7.66
CA HIS A 167 11.41 -2.35 6.91
C HIS A 167 12.02 -1.33 7.88
N THR A 168 13.23 -0.89 7.55
CA THR A 168 14.05 0.00 8.37
C THR A 168 14.09 1.43 7.83
N GLY A 169 13.56 1.65 6.62
CA GLY A 169 13.32 3.00 6.12
C GLY A 169 12.25 3.71 6.95
N THR A 170 12.18 5.03 6.82
CA THR A 170 11.26 5.87 7.60
C THR A 170 9.80 5.47 7.38
N THR A 171 9.06 5.35 8.48
CA THR A 171 7.60 5.28 8.49
C THR A 171 7.04 6.69 8.72
N THR A 172 6.28 7.20 7.77
CA THR A 172 5.67 8.54 7.85
C THR A 172 4.15 8.42 7.89
N VAL A 173 3.52 9.08 8.86
CA VAL A 173 2.08 9.27 8.94
C VAL A 173 1.77 10.69 8.49
N SER A 174 1.53 10.89 7.19
CA SER A 174 1.30 12.22 6.65
C SER A 174 -0.14 12.71 6.86
N ALA A 175 -1.12 11.80 6.82
CA ALA A 175 -2.53 12.12 7.07
C ALA A 175 -3.33 10.90 7.56
N GLY A 176 -4.48 11.19 8.18
CA GLY A 176 -5.34 10.17 8.79
C GLY A 176 -4.63 9.46 9.95
N THR A 177 -4.90 8.15 10.11
CA THR A 177 -4.36 7.36 11.22
C THR A 177 -3.51 6.19 10.72
N LEU A 178 -2.31 6.04 11.30
CA LEU A 178 -1.59 4.77 11.33
C LEU A 178 -1.82 4.14 12.71
N LYS A 179 -2.36 2.93 12.74
CA LYS A 179 -2.79 2.24 13.95
C LYS A 179 -2.01 0.94 14.14
N LEU A 180 -1.63 0.64 15.38
CA LEU A 180 -1.02 -0.64 15.74
C LEU A 180 -2.08 -1.73 15.95
N GLY A 181 -1.86 -2.88 15.32
CA GLY A 181 -2.64 -4.10 15.55
C GLY A 181 -2.03 -5.06 16.57
N ALA A 182 -0.78 -4.82 16.98
CA ALA A 182 -0.07 -5.51 18.06
C ALA A 182 1.15 -4.68 18.50
N ALA A 183 1.92 -5.11 19.50
CA ALA A 183 3.15 -4.43 19.95
C ALA A 183 4.30 -4.64 18.96
N ASP A 184 5.27 -3.72 18.90
CA ASP A 184 6.47 -3.83 18.07
C ASP A 184 6.13 -4.15 16.60
N ARG A 185 5.39 -3.27 15.91
CA ARG A 185 5.00 -3.45 14.50
C ARG A 185 5.82 -2.61 13.56
N ILE A 186 6.43 -1.55 14.05
CA ILE A 186 7.42 -0.76 13.32
C ILE A 186 8.80 -1.26 13.76
N ALA A 187 9.73 -1.44 12.83
CA ALA A 187 11.06 -1.89 13.22
C ALA A 187 11.73 -0.87 14.15
N ASN A 188 12.38 -1.34 15.21
CA ASN A 188 13.08 -0.48 16.19
C ASN A 188 14.14 0.45 15.57
N THR A 189 14.61 0.13 14.37
CA THR A 189 15.58 0.92 13.61
C THR A 189 14.94 1.87 12.60
N SER A 190 13.61 1.80 12.40
CA SER A 190 12.87 2.74 11.55
C SER A 190 12.62 4.05 12.30
N ALA A 191 12.85 5.17 11.63
CA ALA A 191 12.39 6.47 12.11
C ALA A 191 10.87 6.60 11.92
N LEU A 192 10.19 7.23 12.87
CA LEU A 192 8.76 7.52 12.78
C LEU A 192 8.52 9.03 12.67
N VAL A 193 7.86 9.47 11.60
CA VAL A 193 7.45 10.86 11.40
C VAL A 193 5.93 10.92 11.44
N VAL A 194 5.35 11.74 12.32
CA VAL A 194 3.90 11.82 12.53
C VAL A 194 3.42 13.24 12.28
N ASP A 195 2.74 13.47 11.15
CA ASP A 195 2.01 14.71 10.84
C ASP A 195 0.48 14.51 10.90
N GLY A 196 0.02 13.26 10.77
CA GLY A 196 -1.34 12.80 11.05
C GLY A 196 -1.50 12.28 12.49
N THR A 197 -2.07 11.08 12.65
CA THR A 197 -2.21 10.40 13.94
C THR A 197 -1.53 9.04 13.95
N PHE A 198 -0.64 8.81 14.91
CA PHE A 198 -0.16 7.48 15.25
C PHE A 198 -0.92 6.97 16.48
N ASP A 199 -1.76 5.95 16.31
CA ASP A 199 -2.54 5.30 17.37
C ASP A 199 -1.88 3.97 17.77
N MET A 200 -1.27 3.94 18.96
CA MET A 200 -0.67 2.72 19.51
C MET A 200 -1.71 1.69 19.95
N ASN A 201 -2.99 2.05 20.06
CA ASN A 201 -4.09 1.13 20.33
C ASN A 201 -3.89 0.25 21.59
N GLY A 202 -3.19 0.76 22.61
CA GLY A 202 -2.86 0.01 23.83
C GLY A 202 -1.64 -0.90 23.74
N PHE A 203 -0.89 -0.85 22.63
CA PHE A 203 0.35 -1.59 22.47
C PHE A 203 1.57 -0.70 22.77
N SER A 204 2.69 -1.33 23.11
CA SER A 204 3.99 -0.64 23.19
C SER A 204 4.69 -0.70 21.84
N GLU A 205 5.49 0.32 21.56
CA GLU A 205 6.25 0.44 20.33
C GLU A 205 7.63 1.03 20.60
N THR A 206 8.62 0.60 19.83
CA THR A 206 9.97 1.14 19.86
C THR A 206 10.37 1.57 18.45
N VAL A 207 10.86 2.81 18.31
CA VAL A 207 11.32 3.35 17.02
C VAL A 207 12.69 4.01 17.17
N ALA A 208 13.41 4.22 16.07
CA ALA A 208 14.74 4.83 16.11
C ALA A 208 14.66 6.30 16.58
N SER A 209 13.67 7.03 16.07
CA SER A 209 13.39 8.42 16.41
C SER A 209 11.93 8.74 16.17
N LEU A 210 11.46 9.81 16.80
CA LEU A 210 10.11 10.35 16.59
C LEU A 210 10.21 11.83 16.19
N ALA A 211 9.55 12.20 15.10
CA ALA A 211 9.44 13.59 14.63
C ALA A 211 8.03 13.88 14.11
N GLY A 212 7.78 15.13 13.69
CA GLY A 212 6.50 15.59 13.13
C GLY A 212 5.63 16.39 14.13
N ALA A 213 4.59 17.04 13.61
CA ALA A 213 3.71 17.93 14.39
C ALA A 213 2.33 17.33 14.71
N GLY A 214 2.11 16.07 14.34
CA GLY A 214 0.88 15.34 14.51
C GLY A 214 0.66 14.78 15.92
N THR A 215 -0.30 13.87 16.03
CA THR A 215 -0.71 13.28 17.30
C THR A 215 -0.18 11.88 17.47
N VAL A 216 0.48 11.61 18.59
CA VAL A 216 0.72 10.25 19.08
C VAL A 216 -0.27 9.96 20.21
N THR A 217 -1.03 8.88 20.09
CA THR A 217 -2.07 8.50 21.06
C THR A 217 -2.05 7.00 21.35
N SER A 218 -2.75 6.60 22.41
CA SER A 218 -2.99 5.20 22.74
C SER A 218 -4.33 5.08 23.46
N SER A 219 -5.21 4.21 22.97
CA SER A 219 -6.52 3.96 23.59
C SER A 219 -6.46 3.13 24.89
N ALA A 220 -5.29 2.61 25.28
CA ALA A 220 -5.02 1.96 26.58
C ALA A 220 -3.55 2.16 27.00
N ALA A 221 -3.12 1.53 28.10
CA ALA A 221 -1.73 1.61 28.59
C ALA A 221 -0.74 1.00 27.56
N GLY A 222 -0.14 1.85 26.73
CA GLY A 222 0.91 1.52 25.78
C GLY A 222 2.01 2.57 25.87
N THR A 223 3.27 2.15 25.73
CA THR A 223 4.43 3.03 25.86
C THR A 223 5.12 3.18 24.51
N LEU A 224 5.38 4.42 24.09
CA LEU A 224 6.27 4.71 22.97
C LEU A 224 7.70 4.93 23.48
N THR A 225 8.66 4.17 22.95
CA THR A 225 10.09 4.34 23.22
C THR A 225 10.81 4.81 21.95
N TYR A 226 11.69 5.80 22.05
CA TYR A 226 12.49 6.30 20.93
C TYR A 226 13.88 6.77 21.39
N PHE A 227 14.89 6.68 20.52
CA PHE A 227 16.30 6.85 20.89
C PHE A 227 16.93 8.21 20.49
N GLY A 228 16.19 9.15 19.86
CA GLY A 228 16.72 10.47 19.46
C GLY A 228 15.67 11.59 19.29
N ARG A 229 16.06 12.85 19.56
CA ARG A 229 15.28 14.09 19.37
C ARG A 229 15.53 14.72 18.00
#